data_AF-A0A450VQ48-F1
#
_entry.id   AF-A0A450VQ48-F1
#
_cell.length_a   1.000
_cell.length_b   1.000
_cell.length_c   1.000
_cell.angle_alpha   90.00
_cell.angle_beta   90.00
_cell.angle_gamma   90.00
#
_symmetry.space_group_name_H-M   'P 1'
#
loop_
_entity.id
_entity.type
_entity.pdbx_description
1 polymer ?
#
loop_
_entity_poly.entity_id
_entity_poly.type
_entity_poly.pdbx_seq_one_letter_code
_entity_poly.pdbx_strand_id
1 'polypeptide(L)'
;MNTPFWRSESFQPVGEPARMPDPRDPKHPTPEDADSAESTPRKTLHPPPSQERPIIVLQQGGNLIFQEESHPGDPPRATPGSPVATIASLEGSIRIGALDPPVPRAGDGASAGVGLGAGKNEDLAPNRMGEATEVRIHQTQNEAHCPISAGKDFFIQTDRAHRAFRRLAKPQWADAIGRDRFGLWTTIALEAEPETNPGDPNTGLEEPVTQRLRWIPPGQFIMGSPKSERAGFPKYEQDKWCVREAPRHQVILTQGYWLFDTPCTQALWQAVMEQNPSRFQSPNRPVESVTWNELAGFMQKINARIPELELTLPTEAQWEYACRAGIDAATYGGALELLGSNHAPVLDAIAWYGGNSGVRFELEDGSDSSGWREKQHDHTRAGTHPVAKKQANPWGLYDMLGNVWEWCRDGLREYSDGTVIDPVGSERPDAERAVRGGSWYYFARYVRAAFRLQYLPGVRFDRLGFRCVIGSQGKGP
;
A
#
# COMPACT_ATOMS: atom_id res chain seq x y z
N MET A 1 1.37 9.66 -24.97
CA MET A 1 0.06 9.29 -25.55
C MET A 1 -0.57 8.24 -24.65
N ASN A 2 -1.43 8.64 -23.71
CA ASN A 2 -2.05 7.71 -22.75
C ASN A 2 -3.39 7.22 -23.29
N THR A 3 -3.42 5.97 -23.76
CA THR A 3 -4.66 5.24 -23.98
C THR A 3 -5.38 5.01 -22.64
N PRO A 4 -6.70 5.24 -22.54
CA PRO A 4 -7.45 5.02 -21.30
C PRO A 4 -7.53 3.53 -20.93
N PHE A 5 -7.30 3.23 -19.65
CA PHE A 5 -7.42 1.89 -19.05
C PHE A 5 -8.57 1.81 -18.04
N TRP A 6 -9.11 0.60 -17.84
CA TRP A 6 -10.28 0.33 -17.00
C TRP A 6 -9.93 -0.36 -15.68
N ARG A 7 -10.62 0.02 -14.59
CA ARG A 7 -10.56 -0.55 -13.22
C ARG A 7 -11.43 -1.81 -13.11
N SER A 8 -11.26 -2.73 -12.16
CA SER A 8 -12.35 -3.63 -11.74
C SER A 8 -12.55 -3.52 -10.21
N GLU A 9 -13.80 -3.40 -9.74
CA GLU A 9 -14.16 -3.47 -8.31
C GLU A 9 -14.79 -4.84 -8.01
N SER A 10 -14.30 -5.52 -6.97
CA SER A 10 -14.90 -6.75 -6.44
C SER A 10 -15.28 -6.54 -4.98
N PHE A 11 -16.58 -6.62 -4.68
CA PHE A 11 -17.05 -6.83 -3.31
C PHE A 11 -16.97 -8.32 -2.99
N GLN A 12 -16.06 -8.68 -2.09
CA GLN A 12 -16.13 -9.94 -1.36
C GLN A 12 -16.62 -9.60 0.05
N PRO A 13 -17.75 -10.14 0.53
CA PRO A 13 -18.00 -10.14 1.97
C PRO A 13 -16.85 -10.90 2.64
N VAL A 14 -16.34 -10.34 3.73
CA VAL A 14 -15.27 -10.94 4.55
C VAL A 14 -15.74 -12.34 4.99
N GLY A 15 -15.22 -13.37 4.35
CA GLY A 15 -15.47 -14.76 4.72
C GLY A 15 -14.75 -15.11 6.01
N GLU A 16 -15.43 -15.81 6.90
CA GLU A 16 -14.88 -16.35 8.15
C GLU A 16 -13.57 -17.12 7.91
N PRO A 17 -12.61 -17.07 8.85
CA PRO A 17 -11.36 -17.79 8.69
C PRO A 17 -11.62 -19.30 8.66
N ALA A 18 -11.11 -19.95 7.61
CA ALA A 18 -11.07 -21.41 7.49
C ALA A 18 -10.40 -22.01 8.75
N ARG A 19 -11.14 -22.85 9.48
CA ARG A 19 -10.57 -23.69 10.53
C ARG A 19 -9.62 -24.69 9.88
N MET A 20 -8.33 -24.62 10.21
CA MET A 20 -7.41 -25.72 9.97
C MET A 20 -7.71 -26.88 10.94
N PRO A 21 -7.62 -28.15 10.50
CA PRO A 21 -7.81 -29.30 11.38
C PRO A 21 -6.59 -29.54 12.29
N ASP A 22 -6.87 -29.92 13.54
CA ASP A 22 -5.94 -30.32 14.61
C ASP A 22 -5.14 -31.58 14.21
N PRO A 23 -3.79 -31.57 14.22
CA PRO A 23 -2.98 -32.71 13.82
C PRO A 23 -2.59 -33.54 15.06
N ARG A 24 -3.51 -34.33 15.60
CA ARG A 24 -3.21 -35.34 16.63
C ARG A 24 -4.10 -36.58 16.52
N ASP A 25 -3.70 -37.56 15.72
CA ASP A 25 -3.62 -38.97 16.15
C ASP A 25 -2.94 -39.85 15.08
N PRO A 26 -1.96 -40.71 15.43
CA PRO A 26 -1.35 -41.65 14.51
C PRO A 26 -2.05 -43.00 14.57
N LYS A 27 -2.31 -43.64 13.43
CA LYS A 27 -2.27 -45.09 13.24
C LYS A 27 -2.59 -45.49 11.80
N HIS A 28 -1.59 -46.04 11.11
CA HIS A 28 -1.80 -47.04 10.06
C HIS A 28 -2.32 -48.35 10.68
N PRO A 29 -3.06 -49.16 9.90
CA PRO A 29 -2.46 -50.43 9.51
C PRO A 29 -2.59 -50.74 8.00
N THR A 30 -1.82 -51.77 7.64
CA THR A 30 -1.41 -52.32 6.35
C THR A 30 -2.50 -53.06 5.54
N PRO A 31 -2.22 -53.40 4.27
CA PRO A 31 -3.15 -54.10 3.38
C PRO A 31 -2.94 -55.61 3.38
N GLU A 32 -4.01 -56.41 3.32
CA GLU A 32 -3.99 -57.75 2.73
C GLU A 32 -5.43 -58.31 2.49
N ASP A 33 -5.54 -59.00 1.35
CA ASP A 33 -6.49 -60.06 0.94
C ASP A 33 -7.93 -59.77 0.44
N ALA A 34 -7.99 -59.68 -0.90
CA ALA A 34 -8.62 -60.61 -1.87
C ALA A 34 -10.11 -61.05 -1.78
N ASP A 35 -10.75 -60.89 -2.95
CA ASP A 35 -11.84 -61.64 -3.59
C ASP A 35 -13.22 -61.77 -2.92
N SER A 36 -14.21 -61.11 -3.54
CA SER A 36 -15.37 -61.80 -4.13
C SER A 36 -16.21 -60.84 -4.98
N ALA A 37 -16.48 -61.29 -6.20
CA ALA A 37 -17.38 -60.66 -7.14
C ALA A 37 -18.83 -60.77 -6.66
N GLU A 38 -19.62 -59.68 -6.74
CA GLU A 38 -21.02 -59.76 -7.18
C GLU A 38 -21.67 -58.38 -7.43
N SER A 39 -22.26 -58.28 -8.62
CA SER A 39 -23.39 -57.41 -9.00
C SER A 39 -23.24 -55.88 -8.89
N THR A 40 -23.08 -55.25 -10.05
CA THR A 40 -23.43 -53.85 -10.30
C THR A 40 -24.93 -53.60 -10.10
N PRO A 41 -25.33 -52.56 -9.35
CA PRO A 41 -26.48 -51.74 -9.68
C PRO A 41 -26.01 -50.47 -10.39
N ARG A 42 -26.72 -50.10 -11.46
CA ARG A 42 -26.56 -48.83 -12.19
C ARG A 42 -26.44 -47.65 -11.22
N LYS A 43 -25.24 -47.09 -11.05
CA LYS A 43 -25.08 -45.72 -10.58
C LYS A 43 -25.55 -44.81 -11.72
N THR A 44 -26.66 -44.12 -11.49
CA THR A 44 -26.96 -42.86 -12.16
C THR A 44 -25.71 -41.99 -12.13
N LEU A 45 -25.08 -41.76 -13.28
CA LEU A 45 -24.08 -40.70 -13.41
C LEU A 45 -24.79 -39.40 -13.06
N HIS A 46 -24.50 -38.85 -11.89
CA HIS A 46 -24.67 -37.42 -11.70
C HIS A 46 -23.78 -36.73 -12.75
N PRO A 47 -24.28 -35.71 -13.48
CA PRO A 47 -23.40 -34.90 -14.31
C PRO A 47 -22.28 -34.36 -13.42
N PRO A 48 -21.04 -34.27 -13.92
CA PRO A 48 -19.96 -33.69 -13.16
C PRO A 48 -20.37 -32.30 -12.68
N PRO A 49 -19.97 -31.86 -11.48
CA PRO A 49 -20.17 -30.47 -11.08
C PRO A 49 -19.57 -29.61 -12.20
N SER A 50 -20.37 -28.70 -12.73
CA SER A 50 -19.95 -27.79 -13.79
C SER A 50 -18.68 -27.08 -13.31
N GLN A 51 -17.54 -27.45 -13.91
CA GLN A 51 -16.25 -26.87 -13.54
C GLN A 51 -16.25 -25.41 -13.95
N GLU A 52 -15.83 -24.55 -13.02
CA GLU A 52 -15.67 -23.13 -13.29
C GLU A 52 -14.67 -22.93 -14.42
N ARG A 53 -15.05 -22.10 -15.40
CA ARG A 53 -14.17 -21.69 -16.48
C ARG A 53 -13.69 -20.28 -16.22
N PRO A 54 -12.39 -20.08 -15.92
CA PRO A 54 -11.82 -18.75 -15.85
C PRO A 54 -11.76 -18.14 -17.26
N ILE A 55 -12.35 -16.94 -17.37
CA ILE A 55 -12.35 -16.13 -18.57
C ILE A 55 -11.36 -14.98 -18.36
N ILE A 56 -10.35 -14.93 -19.22
CA ILE A 56 -9.34 -13.88 -19.28
C ILE A 56 -9.89 -12.72 -20.10
N VAL A 57 -9.84 -11.51 -19.54
CA VAL A 57 -10.26 -10.27 -20.21
C VAL A 57 -9.02 -9.43 -20.52
N LEU A 58 -8.79 -9.15 -21.80
CA LEU A 58 -7.71 -8.28 -22.28
C LEU A 58 -8.32 -6.99 -22.87
N GLN A 59 -7.55 -5.89 -22.87
CA GLN A 59 -7.94 -4.65 -23.53
C GLN A 59 -6.97 -4.36 -24.69
N GLN A 60 -7.48 -4.31 -25.93
CA GLN A 60 -6.67 -4.01 -27.10
C GLN A 60 -7.43 -3.09 -28.07
N GLY A 61 -6.85 -1.94 -28.40
CA GLY A 61 -7.41 -1.04 -29.43
C GLY A 61 -8.84 -0.55 -29.18
N GLY A 62 -9.26 -0.43 -27.92
CA GLY A 62 -10.65 -0.05 -27.58
C GLY A 62 -11.66 -1.20 -27.64
N ASN A 63 -11.20 -2.46 -27.66
CA ASN A 63 -12.02 -3.64 -27.50
C ASN A 63 -11.64 -4.38 -26.21
N LEU A 64 -12.64 -4.98 -25.55
CA LEU A 64 -12.40 -6.06 -24.61
C LEU A 64 -12.36 -7.37 -25.38
N ILE A 65 -11.28 -8.13 -25.19
CA ILE A 65 -11.09 -9.46 -25.73
C ILE A 65 -11.32 -10.45 -24.60
N PHE A 66 -12.23 -11.40 -24.78
CA PHE A 66 -12.56 -12.41 -23.79
C PHE A 66 -12.07 -13.77 -24.27
N GLN A 67 -11.24 -14.44 -23.49
CA GLN A 67 -10.65 -15.74 -23.83
C GLN A 67 -10.86 -16.74 -22.69
N GLU A 68 -11.16 -18.00 -23.00
CA GLU A 68 -11.09 -19.08 -22.00
C GLU A 68 -9.63 -19.37 -21.65
N GLU A 69 -9.32 -19.64 -20.38
CA GLU A 69 -7.99 -20.07 -19.96
C GLU A 69 -7.63 -21.43 -20.60
N SER A 70 -6.44 -21.49 -21.20
CA SER A 70 -5.97 -22.66 -21.95
C SER A 70 -5.84 -23.88 -21.04
N HIS A 71 -6.28 -25.05 -21.49
CA HIS A 71 -6.09 -26.28 -20.73
C HIS A 71 -4.72 -26.91 -21.02
N PRO A 72 -4.16 -27.72 -20.09
CA PRO A 72 -2.93 -28.47 -20.34
C PRO A 72 -3.13 -29.41 -21.54
N GLY A 73 -2.60 -29.03 -22.71
CA GLY A 73 -2.78 -29.74 -23.98
C GLY A 73 -3.11 -28.84 -25.18
N ASP A 74 -3.52 -27.60 -24.95
CA ASP A 74 -3.78 -26.63 -26.02
C ASP A 74 -2.47 -26.07 -26.61
N PRO A 75 -2.42 -25.79 -27.93
CA PRO A 75 -1.26 -25.17 -28.54
C PRO A 75 -1.01 -23.75 -27.98
N PRO A 76 0.26 -23.34 -27.77
CA PRO A 76 0.58 -22.05 -27.18
C PRO A 76 0.07 -20.90 -28.07
N ARG A 77 -0.85 -20.08 -27.54
CA ARG A 77 -1.30 -18.84 -28.18
C ARG A 77 -0.44 -17.66 -27.73
N ALA A 78 -0.07 -16.80 -28.67
CA ALA A 78 0.59 -15.54 -28.35
C ALA A 78 -0.40 -14.62 -27.61
N THR A 79 -0.13 -14.30 -26.35
CA THR A 79 -0.96 -13.39 -25.54
C THR A 79 -0.36 -11.98 -25.61
N PRO A 80 -1.07 -10.98 -26.18
CA PRO A 80 -0.64 -9.59 -26.10
C PRO A 80 -1.11 -8.96 -24.77
N GLY A 81 -0.16 -8.47 -23.97
CA GLY A 81 -0.44 -7.64 -22.79
C GLY A 81 -0.89 -8.40 -21.53
N SER A 82 -0.89 -7.70 -20.39
CA SER A 82 -1.39 -8.25 -19.11
C SER A 82 -2.91 -8.16 -19.05
N PRO A 83 -3.61 -9.17 -18.51
CA PRO A 83 -5.07 -9.14 -18.41
C PRO A 83 -5.57 -8.02 -17.50
N VAL A 84 -6.70 -7.40 -17.89
CA VAL A 84 -7.37 -6.37 -17.08
C VAL A 84 -8.30 -6.98 -16.03
N ALA A 85 -8.74 -8.22 -16.24
CA ALA A 85 -9.47 -9.03 -15.26
C ALA A 85 -9.47 -10.53 -15.63
N THR A 86 -9.64 -11.38 -14.63
CA THR A 86 -10.06 -12.79 -14.80
C THR A 86 -11.38 -12.98 -14.07
N ILE A 87 -12.38 -13.56 -14.74
CA ILE A 87 -13.76 -13.70 -14.22
C ILE A 87 -14.23 -15.13 -14.45
N ALA A 88 -14.85 -15.75 -13.45
CA ALA A 88 -15.39 -17.11 -13.56
C ALA A 88 -16.81 -17.11 -14.15
N SER A 89 -17.13 -18.12 -14.95
CA SER A 89 -18.49 -18.43 -15.42
C SER A 89 -18.68 -19.94 -15.58
N LEU A 90 -19.91 -20.44 -15.38
CA LEU A 90 -20.26 -21.81 -15.76
C LEU A 90 -20.77 -21.91 -17.19
N GLU A 91 -21.46 -20.87 -17.66
CA GLU A 91 -22.20 -20.89 -18.93
C GLU A 91 -21.45 -20.20 -20.07
N GLY A 92 -20.35 -19.50 -19.78
CA GLY A 92 -19.61 -18.70 -20.76
C GLY A 92 -20.40 -17.47 -21.23
N SER A 93 -21.49 -17.12 -20.55
CA SER A 93 -22.30 -15.93 -20.83
C SER A 93 -21.85 -14.77 -19.95
N ILE A 94 -21.56 -13.65 -20.61
CA ILE A 94 -21.08 -12.42 -20.01
C ILE A 94 -22.04 -11.30 -20.38
N ARG A 95 -22.51 -10.53 -19.40
CA ARG A 95 -23.29 -9.32 -19.62
C ARG A 95 -22.42 -8.10 -19.36
N ILE A 96 -22.41 -7.17 -20.31
CA ILE A 96 -21.65 -5.93 -20.25
C ILE A 96 -22.63 -4.79 -20.36
N GLY A 97 -22.75 -3.97 -19.32
CA GLY A 97 -23.63 -2.80 -19.33
C GLY A 97 -22.89 -1.53 -18.95
N ALA A 98 -23.44 -0.38 -19.36
CA ALA A 98 -22.95 0.89 -18.87
C ALA A 98 -23.25 1.03 -17.37
N LEU A 99 -22.32 1.61 -16.62
CA LEU A 99 -22.60 2.09 -15.29
C LEU A 99 -23.20 3.49 -15.43
N ASP A 100 -24.44 3.67 -14.97
CA ASP A 100 -25.01 5.00 -14.86
C ASP A 100 -24.13 5.86 -13.93
N PRO A 101 -23.88 7.14 -14.26
CA PRO A 101 -23.18 8.04 -13.35
C PRO A 101 -23.97 8.10 -12.02
N PRO A 102 -23.29 8.16 -10.87
CA PRO A 102 -23.96 8.22 -9.58
C PRO A 102 -24.91 9.42 -9.58
N VAL A 103 -26.21 9.17 -9.38
CA VAL A 103 -27.22 10.23 -9.30
C VAL A 103 -27.00 10.98 -7.99
N PRO A 104 -26.67 12.28 -8.01
CA PRO A 104 -26.67 13.07 -6.78
C PRO A 104 -28.11 13.12 -6.26
N ARG A 105 -28.34 12.72 -5.00
CA ARG A 105 -29.65 12.96 -4.39
C ARG A 105 -29.85 14.48 -4.26
N ALA A 106 -30.94 14.97 -4.84
CA ALA A 106 -31.44 16.33 -4.62
C ALA A 106 -32.13 16.43 -3.24
N GLY A 107 -31.82 17.50 -2.50
CA GLY A 107 -32.53 18.01 -1.31
C GLY A 107 -31.90 17.61 0.03
N ASP A 108 -31.68 18.48 1.02
CA ASP A 108 -32.33 19.78 1.30
C ASP A 108 -31.44 20.76 2.08
N GLY A 109 -31.67 22.05 1.81
CA GLY A 109 -31.20 23.14 2.65
C GLY A 109 -31.99 23.26 3.97
N ALA A 110 -31.26 23.65 5.01
CA ALA A 110 -31.70 24.34 6.24
C ALA A 110 -33.03 23.95 6.93
N SER A 111 -32.95 23.29 8.09
CA SER A 111 -33.36 23.85 9.40
C SER A 111 -33.17 22.83 10.54
N ALA A 112 -33.00 23.35 11.76
CA ALA A 112 -32.65 22.64 12.99
C ALA A 112 -33.73 21.68 13.51
N GLY A 113 -33.31 20.58 14.14
CA GLY A 113 -34.19 19.73 14.97
C GLY A 113 -33.49 18.48 15.49
N VAL A 114 -33.32 18.39 16.81
CA VAL A 114 -32.75 17.26 17.55
C VAL A 114 -33.63 16.00 17.39
N GLY A 115 -33.03 14.85 17.10
CA GLY A 115 -33.70 13.56 17.14
C GLY A 115 -32.75 12.38 16.97
N LEU A 116 -32.56 11.62 18.05
CA LEU A 116 -31.86 10.33 18.11
C LEU A 116 -32.38 9.36 17.05
N GLY A 117 -31.48 8.80 16.23
CA GLY A 117 -31.81 7.75 15.27
C GLY A 117 -30.58 6.94 14.91
N ALA A 118 -30.67 5.62 15.09
CA ALA A 118 -29.65 4.65 14.73
C ALA A 118 -29.22 4.80 13.27
N GLY A 119 -27.95 5.13 13.04
CA GLY A 119 -27.35 5.22 11.71
C GLY A 119 -27.26 3.83 11.07
N LYS A 120 -28.19 3.55 10.16
CA LYS A 120 -28.05 2.48 9.17
C LYS A 120 -26.84 2.82 8.28
N ASN A 121 -26.08 1.80 7.88
CA ASN A 121 -25.14 1.88 6.76
C ASN A 121 -25.81 2.67 5.62
N GLU A 122 -25.23 3.82 5.27
CA GLU A 122 -25.61 4.54 4.06
C GLU A 122 -24.99 3.80 2.87
N ASP A 123 -25.64 2.71 2.49
CA ASP A 123 -25.43 2.07 1.20
C ASP A 123 -25.77 3.09 0.12
N LEU A 124 -24.79 3.45 -0.69
CA LEU A 124 -25.02 4.02 -2.01
C LEU A 124 -26.02 3.09 -2.72
N ALA A 125 -27.17 3.63 -3.14
CA ALA A 125 -28.14 2.85 -3.89
C ALA A 125 -27.43 2.22 -5.10
N PRO A 126 -27.67 0.94 -5.43
CA PRO A 126 -27.05 0.32 -6.59
C PRO A 126 -27.36 1.16 -7.83
N ASN A 127 -26.33 1.45 -8.63
CA ASN A 127 -26.49 2.14 -9.92
C ASN A 127 -27.66 1.49 -10.69
N ARG A 128 -28.54 2.31 -11.27
CA ARG A 128 -29.52 1.78 -12.23
C ARG A 128 -28.73 1.12 -13.36
N MET A 129 -29.09 -0.12 -13.67
CA MET A 129 -28.47 -0.87 -14.76
C MET A 129 -29.07 -0.37 -16.07
N GLY A 130 -28.26 0.28 -16.90
CA GLY A 130 -28.62 0.55 -18.29
C GLY A 130 -28.74 -0.76 -19.11
N GLU A 131 -29.08 -0.66 -20.39
CA GLU A 131 -29.07 -1.81 -21.30
C GLU A 131 -27.71 -2.53 -21.26
N ALA A 132 -27.73 -3.85 -21.08
CA ALA A 132 -26.55 -4.69 -21.04
C ALA A 132 -26.49 -5.59 -22.28
N THR A 133 -25.37 -5.56 -22.98
CA THR A 133 -25.07 -6.44 -24.11
C THR A 133 -24.64 -7.81 -23.59
N GLU A 134 -25.25 -8.88 -24.09
CA GLU A 134 -24.82 -10.25 -23.82
C GLU A 134 -23.73 -10.66 -24.82
N VAL A 135 -22.61 -11.18 -24.31
CA VAL A 135 -21.50 -11.75 -25.07
C VAL A 135 -21.37 -13.21 -24.65
N ARG A 136 -21.38 -14.12 -25.62
CA ARG A 136 -21.23 -15.56 -25.38
C ARG A 136 -19.92 -16.08 -25.92
N ILE A 137 -19.21 -16.83 -25.08
CA ILE A 137 -18.04 -17.61 -25.48
C ILE A 137 -18.50 -19.06 -25.63
N HIS A 138 -18.48 -19.56 -26.87
CA HIS A 138 -18.94 -20.91 -27.20
C HIS A 138 -17.76 -21.87 -27.30
N GLN A 139 -17.99 -23.17 -27.09
CA GLN A 139 -16.95 -24.21 -27.19
C GLN A 139 -16.21 -24.25 -28.55
N THR A 140 -16.80 -23.68 -29.60
CA THR A 140 -16.20 -23.59 -30.94
C THR A 140 -15.46 -22.27 -31.20
N GLN A 141 -15.59 -21.28 -30.31
CA GLN A 141 -14.98 -19.96 -30.39
C GLN A 141 -14.34 -19.62 -29.03
N ASN A 142 -13.02 -19.83 -28.92
CA ASN A 142 -12.28 -19.54 -27.69
C ASN A 142 -12.04 -18.03 -27.44
N GLU A 143 -12.63 -17.16 -28.27
CA GLU A 143 -12.47 -15.72 -28.18
C GLU A 143 -13.73 -14.97 -28.61
N ALA A 144 -14.11 -13.94 -27.86
CA ALA A 144 -15.15 -12.98 -28.22
C ALA A 144 -14.66 -11.55 -28.02
N HIS A 145 -15.27 -10.60 -28.74
CA HIS A 145 -14.91 -9.18 -28.67
C HIS A 145 -16.13 -8.34 -28.32
N CYS A 146 -15.94 -7.35 -27.45
CA CYS A 146 -16.93 -6.31 -27.20
C CYS A 146 -16.30 -4.93 -27.40
N PRO A 147 -16.85 -4.08 -28.29
CA PRO A 147 -16.44 -2.68 -28.35
C PRO A 147 -16.85 -1.99 -27.06
N ILE A 148 -15.95 -1.17 -26.52
CA ILE A 148 -16.23 -0.32 -25.36
C ILE A 148 -16.37 1.12 -25.83
N SER A 149 -17.49 1.75 -25.47
CA SER A 149 -17.65 3.18 -25.72
C SER A 149 -16.58 3.95 -24.95
N ALA A 150 -15.69 4.63 -25.68
CA ALA A 150 -14.61 5.39 -25.10
C ALA A 150 -15.15 6.36 -24.03
N GLY A 151 -14.66 6.25 -22.79
CA GLY A 151 -14.97 7.19 -21.72
C GLY A 151 -16.14 6.84 -20.80
N LYS A 152 -16.86 5.72 -20.99
CA LYS A 152 -17.99 5.33 -20.13
C LYS A 152 -17.65 4.15 -19.21
N ASP A 153 -17.77 4.36 -17.90
CA ASP A 153 -17.74 3.28 -16.91
C ASP A 153 -18.73 2.16 -17.30
N PHE A 154 -18.33 0.91 -17.11
CA PHE A 154 -19.13 -0.26 -17.48
C PHE A 154 -18.99 -1.35 -16.44
N PHE A 155 -19.85 -2.35 -16.44
CA PHE A 155 -19.67 -3.54 -15.61
C PHE A 155 -19.59 -4.79 -16.46
N ILE A 156 -18.97 -5.83 -15.92
CA ILE A 156 -19.02 -7.20 -16.44
C ILE A 156 -19.71 -8.06 -15.39
N GLN A 157 -20.76 -8.76 -15.81
CA GLN A 157 -21.50 -9.70 -14.97
C GLN A 157 -21.55 -11.07 -15.64
N THR A 158 -21.16 -12.11 -14.90
CA THR A 158 -21.39 -13.51 -15.23
C THR A 158 -22.43 -14.08 -14.28
N ASP A 159 -22.75 -15.36 -14.44
CA ASP A 159 -23.52 -16.16 -13.49
C ASP A 159 -22.84 -16.30 -12.10
N ARG A 160 -21.54 -16.00 -11.99
CA ARG A 160 -20.76 -16.16 -10.75
C ARG A 160 -20.15 -14.88 -10.20
N ALA A 161 -19.98 -13.85 -11.01
CA ALA A 161 -19.24 -12.68 -10.62
C ALA A 161 -19.79 -11.40 -11.25
N HIS A 162 -19.76 -10.33 -10.48
CA HIS A 162 -19.98 -8.97 -10.95
C HIS A 162 -18.71 -8.17 -10.70
N ARG A 163 -18.27 -7.40 -11.71
CA ARG A 163 -17.11 -6.52 -11.68
C ARG A 163 -17.46 -5.19 -12.32
N ALA A 164 -17.35 -4.10 -11.56
CA ALA A 164 -17.54 -2.76 -12.07
C ALA A 164 -16.22 -2.18 -12.57
N PHE A 165 -16.22 -1.61 -13.76
CA PHE A 165 -15.07 -1.03 -14.43
C PHE A 165 -15.20 0.47 -14.62
N ARG A 166 -14.29 1.21 -13.96
CA ARG A 166 -14.24 2.67 -14.04
C ARG A 166 -13.00 3.16 -14.78
N ARG A 167 -13.13 4.26 -15.50
CA ARG A 167 -12.00 4.89 -16.16
C ARG A 167 -11.12 5.59 -15.14
N LEU A 168 -9.82 5.27 -15.15
CA LEU A 168 -8.83 6.04 -14.41
C LEU A 168 -8.49 7.32 -15.19
N ALA A 169 -8.95 8.47 -14.71
CA ALA A 169 -8.51 9.77 -15.21
C ALA A 169 -7.20 10.15 -14.50
N LYS A 170 -6.18 10.53 -15.28
CA LYS A 170 -4.95 11.11 -14.71
C LYS A 170 -5.32 12.46 -14.06
N PRO A 171 -5.10 12.65 -12.76
CA PRO A 171 -5.28 13.95 -12.13
C PRO A 171 -4.42 15.02 -12.81
N GLN A 172 -4.86 16.28 -12.82
CA GLN A 172 -4.14 17.36 -13.49
C GLN A 172 -2.72 17.55 -12.94
N TRP A 173 -2.52 17.39 -11.63
CA TRP A 173 -1.22 17.49 -10.96
C TRP A 173 -0.28 16.32 -11.28
N ALA A 174 -0.79 15.20 -11.77
CA ALA A 174 -0.02 13.99 -11.98
C ALA A 174 0.70 14.04 -13.33
N ASP A 175 1.96 13.63 -13.37
CA ASP A 175 2.71 13.43 -14.60
C ASP A 175 2.24 12.15 -15.32
N ALA A 176 2.19 11.03 -14.61
CA ALA A 176 1.63 9.76 -15.07
C ALA A 176 0.73 9.12 -14.01
N ILE A 177 -0.18 8.23 -14.44
CA ILE A 177 -1.01 7.39 -13.57
C ILE A 177 -1.02 5.96 -14.13
N GLY A 178 -1.10 4.97 -13.25
CA GLY A 178 -1.29 3.59 -13.65
C GLY A 178 -1.68 2.69 -12.50
N ARG A 179 -1.62 1.38 -12.76
CA ARG A 179 -1.88 0.33 -11.78
C ARG A 179 -0.84 -0.76 -11.96
N ASP A 180 -0.36 -1.31 -10.87
CA ASP A 180 0.44 -2.53 -10.87
C ASP A 180 -0.08 -3.49 -9.78
N ARG A 181 0.70 -4.52 -9.45
CA ARG A 181 0.34 -5.51 -8.41
C ARG A 181 0.10 -4.90 -7.03
N PHE A 182 0.60 -3.69 -6.77
CA PHE A 182 0.45 -2.98 -5.49
C PHE A 182 -0.74 -2.01 -5.46
N GLY A 183 -1.49 -1.91 -6.56
CA GLY A 183 -2.62 -1.01 -6.68
C GLY A 183 -2.30 0.22 -7.53
N LEU A 184 -3.06 1.29 -7.30
CA LEU A 184 -2.95 2.51 -8.11
C LEU A 184 -1.69 3.29 -7.73
N TRP A 185 -1.03 3.82 -8.75
CA TRP A 185 0.11 4.70 -8.60
C TRP A 185 -0.03 5.89 -9.53
N THR A 186 0.67 6.94 -9.15
CA THR A 186 0.79 8.18 -9.91
C THR A 186 2.18 8.75 -9.71
N THR A 187 2.62 9.65 -10.57
CA THR A 187 3.92 10.33 -10.44
C THR A 187 3.72 11.84 -10.42
N ILE A 188 4.64 12.53 -9.74
CA ILE A 188 4.95 13.93 -10.02
C ILE A 188 6.36 13.97 -10.61
N ALA A 189 6.60 14.91 -11.52
CA ALA A 189 7.90 15.15 -12.12
C ALA A 189 8.23 16.63 -11.97
N LEU A 190 9.45 16.93 -11.50
CA LEU A 190 9.99 18.28 -11.45
C LEU A 190 11.18 18.37 -12.39
N GLU A 191 11.16 19.34 -13.30
CA GLU A 191 12.33 19.66 -14.11
C GLU A 191 13.46 20.14 -13.19
N ALA A 192 14.69 19.71 -13.48
CA ALA A 192 15.87 20.31 -12.86
C ALA A 192 16.02 21.73 -13.45
N GLU A 193 16.18 22.75 -12.59
CA GLU A 193 16.48 24.11 -13.05
C GLU A 193 17.81 24.09 -13.84
N PRO A 194 17.89 24.78 -15.01
CA PRO A 194 19.10 24.79 -15.82
C PRO A 194 20.29 25.42 -15.06
N GLU A 195 21.48 24.92 -15.40
CA GLU A 195 22.82 25.29 -14.93
C GLU A 195 22.95 26.71 -14.37
N THR A 196 22.83 26.87 -13.04
CA THR A 196 23.17 28.14 -12.39
C THR A 196 24.33 28.02 -11.39
N ASN A 197 24.81 26.80 -11.08
CA ASN A 197 25.86 26.64 -10.07
C ASN A 197 26.86 25.51 -10.39
N PRO A 198 28.06 25.80 -10.93
CA PRO A 198 29.08 24.81 -11.36
C PRO A 198 29.70 23.90 -10.28
N GLY A 199 29.06 23.70 -9.14
CA GLY A 199 29.51 22.83 -8.04
C GLY A 199 28.39 22.03 -7.37
N ASP A 200 27.19 22.03 -7.94
CA ASP A 200 26.06 21.24 -7.44
C ASP A 200 26.18 19.78 -7.94
N PRO A 201 26.14 18.74 -7.07
CA PRO A 201 26.18 17.34 -7.50
C PRO A 201 25.01 16.88 -8.41
N ASN A 202 23.99 17.72 -8.61
CA ASN A 202 22.90 17.55 -9.55
C ASN A 202 22.98 18.49 -10.78
N THR A 203 24.06 19.27 -10.97
CA THR A 203 24.28 19.95 -12.27
C THR A 203 24.33 18.90 -13.38
N GLY A 204 23.37 18.95 -14.30
CA GLY A 204 23.33 18.07 -15.48
C GLY A 204 22.39 16.86 -15.40
N LEU A 205 21.35 16.86 -14.55
CA LEU A 205 20.27 15.87 -14.72
C LEU A 205 19.54 16.11 -16.06
N GLU A 206 19.83 15.27 -17.06
CA GLU A 206 19.14 15.29 -18.37
C GLU A 206 17.65 14.90 -18.24
N GLU A 207 17.25 14.30 -17.12
CA GLU A 207 15.90 13.77 -16.86
C GLU A 207 15.26 14.43 -15.61
N PRO A 208 13.93 14.65 -15.61
CA PRO A 208 13.21 15.26 -14.49
C PRO A 208 13.23 14.36 -13.24
N VAL A 209 13.29 14.99 -12.06
CA VAL A 209 13.20 14.30 -10.77
C VAL A 209 11.77 13.82 -10.56
N THR A 210 11.60 12.50 -10.48
CA THR A 210 10.27 11.87 -10.37
C THR A 210 10.03 11.29 -8.98
N GLN A 211 8.85 11.55 -8.42
CA GLN A 211 8.37 10.91 -7.20
C GLN A 211 7.07 10.17 -7.48
N ARG A 212 7.02 8.87 -7.14
CA ARG A 212 5.81 8.06 -7.24
C ARG A 212 5.00 8.14 -5.95
N LEU A 213 3.68 8.12 -6.10
CA LEU A 213 2.71 8.03 -5.01
C LEU A 213 1.82 6.80 -5.20
N ARG A 214 1.36 6.22 -4.10
CA ARG A 214 0.42 5.11 -4.02
C ARG A 214 -0.91 5.58 -3.45
N TRP A 215 -2.01 5.10 -4.03
CA TRP A 215 -3.34 5.31 -3.45
C TRP A 215 -3.51 4.38 -2.24
N ILE A 216 -3.72 4.99 -1.09
CA ILE A 216 -4.04 4.30 0.15
C ILE A 216 -5.56 4.35 0.33
N PRO A 217 -6.27 3.21 0.28
CA PRO A 217 -7.73 3.20 0.33
C PRO A 217 -8.24 3.58 1.73
N PRO A 218 -9.42 4.23 1.83
CA PRO A 218 -10.08 4.37 3.13
C PRO A 218 -10.30 2.99 3.75
N GLY A 219 -10.41 2.94 5.07
CA GLY A 219 -10.62 1.68 5.76
C GLY A 219 -10.38 1.80 7.24
N GLN A 220 -10.20 0.64 7.87
CA GLN A 220 -10.02 0.55 9.31
C GLN A 220 -8.89 -0.41 9.65
N PHE A 221 -8.22 -0.14 10.77
CA PHE A 221 -7.17 -1.01 11.29
C PHE A 221 -7.07 -0.90 12.79
N ILE A 222 -6.34 -1.83 13.40
CA ILE A 222 -6.02 -1.77 14.82
C ILE A 222 -4.66 -1.07 14.98
N MET A 223 -4.68 0.11 15.61
CA MET A 223 -3.49 0.91 15.89
C MET A 223 -2.88 0.53 17.24
N GLY A 224 -1.55 0.60 17.32
CA GLY A 224 -0.78 0.24 18.52
C GLY A 224 -0.33 -1.23 18.52
N SER A 225 0.32 -1.65 19.60
CA SER A 225 0.93 -2.99 19.72
C SER A 225 0.28 -3.83 20.83
N PRO A 226 0.17 -5.17 20.65
CA PRO A 226 -0.31 -6.04 21.72
C PRO A 226 0.74 -6.18 22.82
N LYS A 227 0.32 -6.65 24.00
CA LYS A 227 1.26 -6.97 25.09
C LYS A 227 2.25 -8.07 24.70
N SER A 228 1.80 -9.06 23.92
CA SER A 228 2.62 -10.18 23.44
C SER A 228 3.81 -9.73 22.59
N GLU A 229 3.63 -8.70 21.75
CA GLU A 229 4.71 -8.14 20.92
C GLU A 229 5.83 -7.53 21.75
N ARG A 230 5.52 -7.05 22.96
CA ARG A 230 6.44 -6.28 23.82
C ARG A 230 6.96 -7.08 25.02
N ALA A 231 6.41 -8.27 25.27
CA ALA A 231 6.70 -9.07 26.46
C ALA A 231 8.18 -9.47 26.57
N GLY A 232 8.86 -9.65 25.43
CA GLY A 232 10.29 -9.98 25.36
C GLY A 232 11.24 -8.79 25.47
N PHE A 233 10.74 -7.55 25.56
CA PHE A 233 11.59 -6.36 25.61
C PHE A 233 12.10 -6.08 27.03
N PRO A 234 13.23 -5.38 27.21
CA PRO A 234 13.69 -4.96 28.53
C PRO A 234 12.62 -4.14 29.26
N LYS A 235 12.44 -4.38 30.56
CA LYS A 235 11.40 -3.72 31.37
C LYS A 235 11.43 -2.19 31.26
N TYR A 236 12.63 -1.59 31.25
CA TYR A 236 12.77 -0.14 31.12
C TYR A 236 12.18 0.39 29.78
N GLU A 237 12.25 -0.38 28.70
CA GLU A 237 11.64 0.00 27.42
C GLU A 237 10.14 -0.22 27.41
N GLN A 238 9.69 -1.29 28.08
CA GLN A 238 8.27 -1.55 28.30
C GLN A 238 7.62 -0.34 29.00
N ASP A 239 8.22 0.12 30.10
CA ASP A 239 7.69 1.19 30.94
C ASP A 239 7.84 2.59 30.31
N LYS A 240 8.87 2.82 29.47
CA LYS A 240 9.16 4.15 28.90
C LYS A 240 8.53 4.40 27.54
N TRP A 241 8.67 3.45 26.61
CA TRP A 241 8.31 3.66 25.21
C TRP A 241 7.05 2.91 24.83
N CYS A 242 7.04 1.62 25.16
CA CYS A 242 5.99 0.69 24.81
C CYS A 242 4.64 1.06 25.43
N VAL A 243 4.59 1.63 26.64
CA VAL A 243 3.33 2.10 27.25
C VAL A 243 2.54 3.04 26.34
N ARG A 244 3.23 3.81 25.50
CA ARG A 244 2.63 4.77 24.57
C ARG A 244 2.02 4.12 23.33
N GLU A 245 2.28 2.84 23.11
CA GLU A 245 1.74 2.05 22.00
C GLU A 245 0.44 1.32 22.40
N ALA A 246 -0.05 1.54 23.62
CA ALA A 246 -1.22 0.88 24.20
C ALA A 246 -2.26 1.90 24.69
N PRO A 247 -3.54 1.50 24.80
CA PRO A 247 -4.11 0.23 24.34
C PRO A 247 -4.14 0.12 22.81
N ARG A 248 -4.31 -1.12 22.33
CA ARG A 248 -4.70 -1.34 20.94
C ARG A 248 -6.14 -0.86 20.76
N HIS A 249 -6.40 -0.09 19.72
CA HIS A 249 -7.71 0.51 19.49
C HIS A 249 -8.01 0.57 17.98
N GLN A 250 -9.29 0.64 17.64
CA GLN A 250 -9.73 0.68 16.25
C GLN A 250 -9.65 2.11 15.72
N VAL A 251 -9.04 2.28 14.55
CA VAL A 251 -9.00 3.54 13.83
C VAL A 251 -9.73 3.35 12.51
N ILE A 252 -10.62 4.29 12.17
CA ILE A 252 -11.26 4.39 10.86
C ILE A 252 -10.66 5.61 10.16
N LEU A 253 -10.10 5.41 8.97
CA LEU A 253 -9.76 6.48 8.05
C LEU A 253 -10.87 6.55 7.00
N THR A 254 -11.69 7.61 7.05
CA THR A 254 -12.90 7.70 6.24
C THR A 254 -12.62 7.93 4.77
N GLN A 255 -11.40 8.40 4.46
CA GLN A 255 -11.01 8.82 3.13
C GLN A 255 -9.64 8.26 2.76
N GLY A 256 -9.51 7.88 1.49
CA GLY A 256 -8.24 7.47 0.94
C GLY A 256 -7.35 8.66 0.62
N TYR A 257 -6.06 8.42 0.46
CA TYR A 257 -5.06 9.46 0.20
C TYR A 257 -3.92 8.92 -0.66
N TRP A 258 -3.29 9.81 -1.43
CA TRP A 258 -2.06 9.51 -2.14
C TRP A 258 -0.87 9.72 -1.21
N LEU A 259 -0.01 8.72 -1.06
CA LEU A 259 1.18 8.75 -0.22
C LEU A 259 2.43 8.48 -1.06
N PHE A 260 3.51 9.22 -0.83
CA PHE A 260 4.80 8.95 -1.45
C PHE A 260 5.22 7.49 -1.18
N ASP A 261 5.58 6.76 -2.24
CA ASP A 261 5.90 5.34 -2.15
C ASP A 261 7.25 5.08 -1.48
N THR A 262 8.04 6.13 -1.30
CA THR A 262 9.37 6.17 -0.70
C THR A 262 9.46 7.40 0.21
N PRO A 263 10.41 7.47 1.16
CA PRO A 263 10.78 8.72 1.78
C PRO A 263 11.23 9.74 0.72
N CYS A 264 11.03 11.02 0.98
CA CYS A 264 11.48 12.09 0.09
C CYS A 264 12.98 11.94 -0.19
N THR A 265 13.36 11.89 -1.46
CA THR A 265 14.76 11.72 -1.85
C THR A 265 15.53 13.03 -1.77
N GLN A 266 16.86 12.94 -1.69
CA GLN A 266 17.74 14.10 -1.75
C GLN A 266 17.58 14.86 -3.07
N ALA A 267 17.42 14.16 -4.19
CA ALA A 267 17.15 14.77 -5.50
C ALA A 267 15.87 15.61 -5.47
N LEU A 268 14.77 15.07 -4.94
CA LEU A 268 13.50 15.80 -4.86
C LEU A 268 13.61 17.00 -3.92
N TRP A 269 14.20 16.80 -2.75
CA TRP A 269 14.45 17.87 -1.81
C TRP A 269 15.24 19.01 -2.45
N GLN A 270 16.36 18.67 -3.11
CA GLN A 270 17.26 19.66 -3.69
C GLN A 270 16.62 20.37 -4.89
N ALA A 271 15.85 19.68 -5.72
CA ALA A 271 15.09 20.32 -6.80
C ALA A 271 14.11 21.40 -6.29
N VAL A 272 13.55 21.20 -5.10
CA VAL A 272 12.59 22.13 -4.47
C VAL A 272 13.29 23.21 -3.64
N MET A 273 14.32 22.83 -2.86
CA MET A 273 14.92 23.66 -1.82
C MET A 273 16.26 24.29 -2.22
N GLU A 274 16.86 23.86 -3.34
CA GLU A 274 18.15 24.34 -3.88
C GLU A 274 19.36 24.07 -2.98
N GLN A 275 19.17 23.33 -1.90
CA GLN A 275 20.21 22.93 -0.95
C GLN A 275 19.99 21.50 -0.50
N ASN A 276 21.05 20.78 -0.13
CA ASN A 276 20.96 19.42 0.42
C ASN A 276 21.60 19.37 1.82
N PRO A 277 20.82 19.27 2.91
CA PRO A 277 21.34 19.24 4.28
C PRO A 277 21.83 17.85 4.71
N SER A 278 21.66 16.83 3.86
CA SER A 278 21.92 15.44 4.21
C SER A 278 23.40 15.21 4.51
N ARG A 279 23.66 14.43 5.56
CA ARG A 279 24.98 13.87 5.87
C ARG A 279 25.39 12.86 4.80
N PHE A 280 24.55 11.86 4.50
CA PHE A 280 24.91 10.76 3.60
C PHE A 280 24.51 11.07 2.15
N GLN A 281 25.37 11.79 1.43
CA GLN A 281 24.98 12.40 0.15
C GLN A 281 24.91 11.40 -1.02
N SER A 282 23.72 11.26 -1.60
CA SER A 282 23.48 10.63 -2.90
C SER A 282 22.06 10.98 -3.37
N PRO A 283 21.83 11.30 -4.66
CA PRO A 283 20.51 11.77 -5.14
C PRO A 283 19.33 10.86 -4.79
N ASN A 284 19.56 9.54 -4.79
CA ASN A 284 18.52 8.51 -4.58
C ASN A 284 18.36 8.06 -3.11
N ARG A 285 19.12 8.65 -2.19
CA ARG A 285 18.96 8.40 -0.74
C ARG A 285 17.82 9.25 -0.18
N PRO A 286 17.22 8.86 0.95
CA PRO A 286 16.29 9.74 1.64
C PRO A 286 17.01 11.02 2.06
N VAL A 287 16.33 12.16 1.95
CA VAL A 287 16.79 13.37 2.61
C VAL A 287 16.68 13.18 4.12
N GLU A 288 17.73 13.56 4.83
CA GLU A 288 17.77 13.57 6.30
C GLU A 288 18.39 14.87 6.81
N SER A 289 18.54 15.01 8.13
CA SER A 289 19.00 16.25 8.76
C SER A 289 18.10 17.45 8.46
N VAL A 290 16.81 17.16 8.26
CA VAL A 290 15.72 18.14 8.09
C VAL A 290 14.87 18.24 9.35
N THR A 291 14.55 19.47 9.72
CA THR A 291 13.62 19.78 10.82
C THR A 291 12.19 19.80 10.31
N TRP A 292 11.22 19.53 11.19
CA TRP A 292 9.80 19.67 10.86
C TRP A 292 9.45 21.08 10.38
N ASN A 293 10.09 22.11 10.95
CA ASN A 293 9.90 23.50 10.56
C ASN A 293 10.33 23.78 9.10
N GLU A 294 11.45 23.19 8.65
CA GLU A 294 11.90 23.34 7.26
C GLU A 294 10.97 22.63 6.26
N LEU A 295 10.24 21.59 6.69
CA LEU A 295 9.26 20.91 5.84
C LEU A 295 8.14 21.84 5.40
N ALA A 296 7.76 22.82 6.23
CA ALA A 296 6.77 23.83 5.83
C ALA A 296 7.25 24.63 4.60
N GLY A 297 8.52 25.01 4.56
CA GLY A 297 9.12 25.68 3.40
C GLY A 297 9.18 24.79 2.17
N PHE A 298 9.55 23.50 2.33
CA PHE A 298 9.51 22.51 1.25
C PHE A 298 8.11 22.37 0.66
N MET A 299 7.09 22.15 1.51
CA MET A 299 5.70 22.01 1.09
C MET A 299 5.18 23.28 0.41
N GLN A 300 5.53 24.47 0.92
CA GLN A 300 5.18 25.74 0.29
C GLN A 300 5.77 25.86 -1.11
N LYS A 301 7.07 25.60 -1.28
CA LYS A 301 7.76 25.72 -2.57
C LYS A 301 7.22 24.72 -3.60
N ILE A 302 7.04 23.45 -3.25
CA ILE A 302 6.53 22.45 -4.20
C ILE A 302 5.06 22.70 -4.57
N ASN A 303 4.23 23.13 -3.61
CA ASN A 303 2.83 23.48 -3.90
C ASN A 303 2.72 24.77 -4.72
N ALA A 304 3.70 25.69 -4.66
CA ALA A 304 3.73 26.82 -5.57
C ALA A 304 4.02 26.39 -7.03
N ARG A 305 4.77 25.30 -7.22
CA ARG A 305 5.04 24.72 -8.55
C ARG A 305 3.92 23.83 -9.07
N ILE A 306 3.24 23.10 -8.17
CA ILE A 306 2.10 22.21 -8.49
C ILE A 306 0.95 22.51 -7.52
N PRO A 307 0.15 23.57 -7.75
CA PRO A 307 -0.88 24.03 -6.82
C PRO A 307 -1.91 22.97 -6.42
N GLU A 308 -2.30 22.08 -7.34
CA GLU A 308 -3.32 21.07 -7.07
C GLU A 308 -2.80 19.88 -6.24
N LEU A 309 -1.49 19.82 -5.95
CA LEU A 309 -0.88 18.77 -5.12
C LEU A 309 -1.22 18.93 -3.64
N GLU A 310 -1.29 20.18 -3.14
CA GLU A 310 -1.57 20.50 -1.73
C GLU A 310 -0.81 19.60 -0.74
N LEU A 311 0.47 19.36 -1.03
CA LEU A 311 1.31 18.40 -0.31
C LEU A 311 1.39 18.74 1.18
N THR A 312 1.21 17.73 2.01
CA THR A 312 1.36 17.78 3.47
C THR A 312 2.05 16.52 4.00
N LEU A 313 2.25 16.42 5.31
CA LEU A 313 2.73 15.21 5.98
C LEU A 313 1.56 14.28 6.33
N PRO A 314 1.77 12.94 6.36
CA PRO A 314 0.76 12.04 6.89
C PRO A 314 0.53 12.33 8.37
N THR A 315 -0.70 12.14 8.85
CA THR A 315 -0.94 11.99 10.29
C THR A 315 -0.29 10.70 10.77
N GLU A 316 -0.04 10.59 12.08
CA GLU A 316 0.52 9.39 12.68
C GLU A 316 -0.35 8.15 12.38
N ALA A 317 -1.68 8.32 12.37
CA ALA A 317 -2.63 7.27 12.04
C ALA A 317 -2.57 6.86 10.58
N GLN A 318 -2.49 7.81 9.65
CA GLN A 318 -2.28 7.53 8.22
C GLN A 318 -0.95 6.79 8.00
N TRP A 319 0.10 7.19 8.71
CA TRP A 319 1.40 6.55 8.59
C TRP A 319 1.35 5.08 9.04
N GLU A 320 0.79 4.78 10.22
CA GLU A 320 0.74 3.40 10.72
C GLU A 320 -0.18 2.51 9.87
N TYR A 321 -1.33 3.05 9.44
CA TYR A 321 -2.23 2.35 8.54
C TYR A 321 -1.52 1.95 7.23
N ALA A 322 -0.84 2.91 6.62
CA ALA A 322 -0.05 2.71 5.41
C ALA A 322 1.10 1.71 5.64
N CYS A 323 1.80 1.79 6.77
CA CYS A 323 2.90 0.88 7.10
C CYS A 323 2.42 -0.56 7.20
N ARG A 324 1.28 -0.78 7.87
CA ARG A 324 0.68 -2.11 8.08
C ARG A 324 0.11 -2.69 6.80
N ALA A 325 -0.50 -1.86 5.94
CA ALA A 325 -1.08 -2.30 4.66
C ALA A 325 -1.95 -3.57 4.79
N GLY A 326 -2.79 -3.61 5.85
CA GLY A 326 -3.67 -4.73 6.17
C GLY A 326 -3.05 -5.84 7.04
N ILE A 327 -1.76 -5.78 7.37
CA ILE A 327 -1.07 -6.78 8.19
C ILE A 327 -1.14 -6.39 9.67
N ASP A 328 -1.76 -7.25 10.48
CA ASP A 328 -1.82 -7.10 11.93
C ASP A 328 -0.64 -7.81 12.65
N ALA A 329 0.57 -7.31 12.40
CA ALA A 329 1.80 -7.79 13.05
C ALA A 329 2.74 -6.62 13.39
N ALA A 330 3.86 -6.94 14.06
CA ALA A 330 4.88 -5.95 14.41
C ALA A 330 5.53 -5.29 13.17
N THR A 331 5.65 -6.07 12.07
CA THR A 331 6.21 -5.62 10.79
C THR A 331 5.33 -6.12 9.64
N TYR A 332 5.44 -5.50 8.46
CA TYR A 332 4.77 -6.00 7.25
C TYR A 332 5.47 -7.24 6.65
N GLY A 333 6.61 -7.67 7.21
CA GLY A 333 7.20 -8.98 6.93
C GLY A 333 6.69 -10.08 7.86
N GLY A 334 5.83 -9.75 8.84
CA GLY A 334 5.28 -10.69 9.82
C GLY A 334 5.72 -10.40 11.25
N ALA A 335 5.70 -11.44 12.09
CA ALA A 335 6.09 -11.35 13.49
C ALA A 335 7.57 -10.98 13.65
N LEU A 336 7.89 -10.19 14.67
CA LEU A 336 9.26 -9.79 14.98
C LEU A 336 9.87 -10.74 16.00
N GLU A 337 10.78 -11.59 15.56
CA GLU A 337 11.67 -12.37 16.43
C GLU A 337 13.00 -11.62 16.62
N LEU A 338 13.42 -11.49 17.88
CA LEU A 338 14.69 -10.85 18.24
C LEU A 338 15.70 -11.91 18.66
N LEU A 339 16.72 -12.13 17.82
CA LEU A 339 17.86 -12.98 18.14
C LEU A 339 19.01 -12.18 18.78
N GLY A 340 18.85 -10.85 18.85
CA GLY A 340 19.79 -9.91 19.44
C GLY A 340 19.32 -8.47 19.24
N SER A 341 20.04 -7.52 19.84
CA SER A 341 19.71 -6.09 19.78
C SER A 341 19.68 -5.55 18.35
N ASN A 342 20.52 -6.07 17.47
CA ASN A 342 20.57 -5.74 16.05
C ASN A 342 20.33 -6.97 15.16
N HIS A 343 19.60 -7.97 15.63
CA HIS A 343 19.36 -9.19 14.87
C HIS A 343 17.89 -9.58 14.90
N ALA A 344 17.21 -9.37 13.76
CA ALA A 344 15.85 -9.82 13.52
C ALA A 344 15.71 -10.26 12.05
N PRO A 345 15.71 -11.57 11.76
CA PRO A 345 15.76 -12.09 10.39
C PRO A 345 14.70 -11.49 9.45
N VAL A 346 13.48 -11.25 9.96
CA VAL A 346 12.38 -10.66 9.18
C VAL A 346 12.71 -9.26 8.64
N LEU A 347 13.51 -8.47 9.36
CA LEU A 347 13.85 -7.10 8.96
C LEU A 347 14.81 -7.06 7.77
N ASP A 348 15.60 -8.11 7.54
CA ASP A 348 16.63 -8.07 6.51
C ASP A 348 16.06 -7.96 5.10
N ALA A 349 14.86 -8.49 4.87
CA ALA A 349 14.16 -8.37 3.59
C ALA A 349 13.52 -6.99 3.37
N ILE A 350 13.17 -6.29 4.45
CA ILE A 350 12.22 -5.17 4.40
C ILE A 350 12.76 -3.83 4.90
N ALA A 351 13.86 -3.82 5.66
CA ALA A 351 14.35 -2.63 6.34
C ALA A 351 15.88 -2.51 6.32
N TRP A 352 16.35 -1.27 6.31
CA TRP A 352 17.74 -0.93 6.67
C TRP A 352 17.77 -0.50 8.13
N TYR A 353 18.42 -1.27 8.99
CA TYR A 353 18.49 -1.02 10.42
C TYR A 353 19.86 -1.36 10.99
N GLY A 354 20.09 -1.19 12.29
CA GLY A 354 21.40 -1.36 12.91
C GLY A 354 22.07 -2.72 12.67
N GLY A 355 21.31 -3.75 12.27
CA GLY A 355 21.83 -5.08 11.96
C GLY A 355 22.34 -5.30 10.55
N ASN A 356 21.98 -4.45 9.60
CA ASN A 356 22.27 -4.68 8.18
C ASN A 356 22.58 -3.40 7.37
N SER A 357 22.46 -2.20 7.95
CA SER A 357 22.65 -0.93 7.25
C SER A 357 24.10 -0.67 6.82
N GLY A 358 25.06 -1.44 7.33
CA GLY A 358 26.44 -1.43 6.84
C GLY A 358 26.74 -2.42 5.72
N VAL A 359 25.81 -3.30 5.39
CA VAL A 359 26.00 -4.30 4.33
C VAL A 359 25.97 -3.59 2.97
N ARG A 360 27.07 -3.73 2.21
CA ARG A 360 27.25 -3.06 0.90
C ARG A 360 27.08 -1.54 0.98
N PHE A 361 27.39 -0.95 2.14
CA PHE A 361 27.41 0.50 2.28
C PHE A 361 28.62 1.08 1.53
N GLU A 362 28.36 1.97 0.59
CA GLU A 362 29.31 2.42 -0.43
C GLU A 362 29.97 3.77 -0.13
N LEU A 363 29.44 4.57 0.81
CA LEU A 363 29.98 5.90 1.08
C LEU A 363 31.18 5.85 2.03
N GLU A 364 32.08 6.82 1.86
CA GLU A 364 33.29 6.94 2.69
C GLU A 364 32.99 7.48 4.10
N ASP A 365 31.96 8.32 4.22
CA ASP A 365 31.57 9.12 5.40
C ASP A 365 30.57 8.41 6.34
N GLY A 366 30.39 7.11 6.18
CA GLY A 366 29.52 6.30 7.02
C GLY A 366 29.91 6.32 8.49
N SER A 367 28.93 6.11 9.37
CA SER A 367 29.16 6.03 10.81
C SER A 367 29.88 4.75 11.20
N ASP A 368 30.81 4.85 12.16
CA ASP A 368 31.47 3.69 12.74
C ASP A 368 30.44 2.80 13.46
N SER A 369 30.35 1.56 12.99
CA SER A 369 29.48 0.51 13.52
C SER A 369 30.26 -0.70 14.03
N SER A 370 31.59 -0.60 14.14
CA SER A 370 32.46 -1.67 14.64
C SER A 370 32.03 -2.15 16.03
N GLY A 371 31.69 -1.21 16.93
CA GLY A 371 31.25 -1.49 18.30
C GLY A 371 29.78 -1.89 18.47
N TRP A 372 28.99 -1.95 17.40
CA TRP A 372 27.58 -2.33 17.50
C TRP A 372 27.44 -3.82 17.77
N ARG A 373 26.66 -4.14 18.80
CA ARG A 373 26.50 -5.51 19.32
C ARG A 373 25.42 -6.28 18.55
N GLU A 374 25.59 -7.60 18.49
CA GLU A 374 24.57 -8.56 18.04
C GLU A 374 23.96 -8.19 16.68
N LYS A 375 24.81 -7.77 15.74
CA LYS A 375 24.38 -7.46 14.36
C LYS A 375 23.99 -8.75 13.65
N GLN A 376 22.96 -8.66 12.80
CA GLN A 376 22.62 -9.76 11.90
C GLN A 376 23.73 -10.01 10.86
N HIS A 377 24.40 -8.95 10.42
CA HIS A 377 25.52 -9.02 9.48
C HIS A 377 26.72 -8.25 10.01
N ASP A 378 27.93 -8.75 9.74
CA ASP A 378 29.15 -8.05 10.08
C ASP A 378 29.36 -6.82 9.17
N HIS A 379 29.59 -5.67 9.81
CA HIS A 379 29.97 -4.42 9.14
C HIS A 379 30.63 -3.47 10.13
N THR A 380 31.47 -2.56 9.65
CA THR A 380 32.17 -1.55 10.47
C THR A 380 31.79 -0.12 10.10
N ARG A 381 31.01 0.07 9.03
CA ARG A 381 30.51 1.35 8.58
C ARG A 381 29.04 1.23 8.21
N ALA A 382 28.21 2.20 8.57
CA ALA A 382 26.77 2.19 8.33
C ALA A 382 26.20 3.60 8.07
N GLY A 383 25.07 3.66 7.39
CA GLY A 383 24.34 4.91 7.10
C GLY A 383 23.01 4.62 6.42
N THR A 384 22.40 5.64 5.81
CA THR A 384 21.21 5.44 4.97
C THR A 384 21.50 4.51 3.78
N HIS A 385 20.51 4.21 2.96
CA HIS A 385 20.68 3.55 1.66
C HIS A 385 19.79 4.23 0.63
N PRO A 386 20.06 4.08 -0.68
CA PRO A 386 19.12 4.48 -1.70
C PRO A 386 17.73 3.89 -1.42
N VAL A 387 16.67 4.68 -1.64
CA VAL A 387 15.29 4.26 -1.39
C VAL A 387 14.91 3.07 -2.29
N ALA A 388 13.91 2.30 -1.87
CA ALA A 388 13.37 1.16 -2.61
C ALA A 388 14.38 0.05 -2.94
N LYS A 389 15.38 -0.17 -2.07
CA LYS A 389 16.34 -1.30 -2.16
C LYS A 389 15.97 -2.51 -1.31
N LYS A 390 14.95 -2.39 -0.46
CA LYS A 390 14.31 -3.49 0.28
C LYS A 390 12.91 -3.74 -0.26
N GLN A 391 12.26 -4.81 0.20
CA GLN A 391 10.91 -5.16 -0.26
C GLN A 391 9.90 -4.13 0.24
N ALA A 392 9.01 -3.70 -0.66
CA ALA A 392 7.83 -2.92 -0.30
C ALA A 392 6.82 -3.75 0.50
N ASN A 393 5.95 -3.06 1.23
CA ASN A 393 4.77 -3.66 1.82
C ASN A 393 3.69 -3.99 0.75
N PRO A 394 2.57 -4.65 1.11
CA PRO A 394 1.51 -5.02 0.16
C PRO A 394 0.89 -3.88 -0.66
N TRP A 395 1.05 -2.62 -0.26
CA TRP A 395 0.57 -1.44 -0.99
C TRP A 395 1.68 -0.74 -1.81
N GLY A 396 2.85 -1.36 -1.91
CA GLY A 396 3.94 -0.85 -2.74
C GLY A 396 4.68 0.33 -2.11
N LEU A 397 4.63 0.45 -0.78
CA LEU A 397 5.39 1.44 -0.02
C LEU A 397 6.71 0.82 0.45
N TYR A 398 7.81 1.49 0.12
CA TYR A 398 9.17 1.12 0.48
C TYR A 398 9.65 1.91 1.69
N ASP A 399 10.60 1.31 2.41
CA ASP A 399 11.30 1.94 3.54
C ASP A 399 10.34 2.51 4.60
N MET A 400 9.13 1.95 4.73
CA MET A 400 8.21 2.27 5.84
C MET A 400 8.83 1.85 7.19
N LEU A 401 9.77 0.90 7.16
CA LEU A 401 10.54 0.47 8.32
C LEU A 401 12.03 0.61 8.01
N GLY A 402 12.78 1.26 8.91
CA GLY A 402 14.21 1.49 8.76
C GLY A 402 14.56 2.62 7.78
N ASN A 403 15.80 2.62 7.30
CA ASN A 403 16.44 3.70 6.53
C ASN A 403 16.45 5.04 7.30
N VAL A 404 15.35 5.78 7.33
CA VAL A 404 15.19 7.00 8.14
C VAL A 404 13.89 6.94 8.93
N TRP A 405 13.91 7.55 10.12
CA TRP A 405 12.68 7.93 10.80
C TRP A 405 11.92 8.95 9.95
N GLU A 406 10.60 8.99 10.09
CA GLU A 406 9.78 9.89 9.31
C GLU A 406 8.92 10.78 10.20
N TRP A 407 9.02 12.10 9.97
CA TRP A 407 8.11 13.08 10.57
C TRP A 407 6.65 12.87 10.14
N CYS A 408 5.74 12.92 11.11
CA CYS A 408 4.31 13.06 10.87
C CYS A 408 3.86 14.51 11.06
N ARG A 409 2.65 14.81 10.57
CA ARG A 409 2.03 16.13 10.68
C ARG A 409 1.73 16.53 12.13
N ASP A 410 1.25 15.57 12.90
CA ASP A 410 0.71 15.72 14.24
C ASP A 410 1.62 15.15 15.33
N GLY A 411 1.38 15.56 16.57
CA GLY A 411 2.03 15.01 17.75
C GLY A 411 1.46 13.66 18.19
N LEU A 412 2.11 13.02 19.17
CA LEU A 412 1.62 11.76 19.74
C LEU A 412 0.29 11.97 20.47
N ARG A 413 -0.69 11.13 20.13
CA ARG A 413 -1.93 10.95 20.90
C ARG A 413 -1.74 9.98 22.06
N GLU A 414 -2.46 10.23 23.15
CA GLU A 414 -2.80 9.19 24.11
C GLU A 414 -3.83 8.25 23.48
N TYR A 415 -3.62 6.95 23.64
CA TYR A 415 -4.59 5.97 23.16
C TYR A 415 -5.60 5.68 24.27
N SER A 416 -6.83 5.43 23.85
CA SER A 416 -7.92 4.98 24.71
C SER A 416 -8.59 3.78 24.07
N ASP A 417 -9.33 3.02 24.85
CA ASP A 417 -10.21 2.00 24.29
C ASP A 417 -11.29 2.64 23.39
N GLY A 418 -11.81 1.86 22.44
CA GLY A 418 -12.87 2.28 21.52
C GLY A 418 -12.40 2.63 20.11
N THR A 419 -13.36 2.98 19.27
CA THR A 419 -13.13 3.34 17.87
C THR A 419 -12.98 4.85 17.73
N VAL A 420 -11.95 5.28 17.01
CA VAL A 420 -11.74 6.69 16.65
C VAL A 420 -11.77 6.86 15.13
N ILE A 421 -12.25 8.01 14.67
CA ILE A 421 -12.44 8.32 13.26
C ILE A 421 -11.49 9.47 12.89
N ASP A 422 -10.68 9.27 11.84
CA ASP A 422 -9.67 10.21 11.33
C ASP A 422 -8.86 10.91 12.42
N PRO A 423 -8.26 10.16 13.38
CA PRO A 423 -7.71 10.77 14.57
C PRO A 423 -6.42 11.55 14.25
N VAL A 424 -6.33 12.75 14.82
CA VAL A 424 -5.17 13.65 14.69
C VAL A 424 -4.70 14.03 16.08
N GLY A 425 -3.39 13.98 16.31
CA GLY A 425 -2.75 14.46 17.53
C GLY A 425 -2.60 15.98 17.57
N SER A 426 -1.74 16.47 18.46
CA SER A 426 -1.57 17.91 18.61
C SER A 426 -0.91 18.52 17.38
N GLU A 427 -1.60 19.48 16.75
CA GLU A 427 -1.09 20.28 15.63
C GLU A 427 -0.64 21.68 16.08
N ARG A 428 -0.54 21.92 17.40
CA ARG A 428 -0.06 23.20 17.91
C ARG A 428 1.37 23.47 17.39
N PRO A 429 1.74 24.71 17.05
CA PRO A 429 3.06 25.03 16.50
C PRO A 429 4.24 24.58 17.37
N ASP A 430 4.07 24.59 18.69
CA ASP A 430 5.09 24.26 19.70
C ASP A 430 5.08 22.78 20.14
N ALA A 431 4.09 22.00 19.72
CA ALA A 431 3.98 20.60 20.14
C ALA A 431 5.07 19.75 19.50
N GLU A 432 5.60 18.79 20.26
CA GLU A 432 6.44 17.74 19.70
C GLU A 432 5.66 16.96 18.62
N ARG A 433 6.38 16.56 17.57
CA ARG A 433 5.82 15.89 16.41
C ARG A 433 6.13 14.42 16.46
N ALA A 434 5.16 13.60 16.07
CA ALA A 434 5.35 12.17 15.98
C ALA A 434 6.41 11.83 14.94
N VAL A 435 7.22 10.81 15.25
CA VAL A 435 8.12 10.18 14.29
C VAL A 435 7.93 8.66 14.30
N ARG A 436 7.97 8.06 13.12
CA ARG A 436 7.62 6.65 12.88
C ARG A 436 8.67 5.92 12.03
N GLY A 437 8.73 4.58 12.16
CA GLY A 437 9.46 3.70 11.22
C GLY A 437 10.80 3.12 11.69
N GLY A 438 11.51 3.73 12.63
CA GLY A 438 12.90 3.33 12.91
C GLY A 438 13.88 3.93 11.89
N SER A 439 15.16 3.56 11.96
CA SER A 439 16.15 4.02 10.96
C SER A 439 17.34 3.07 10.84
N TRP A 440 18.26 3.39 9.94
CA TRP A 440 19.53 2.68 9.73
C TRP A 440 20.37 2.46 11.00
N TYR A 441 20.19 3.30 12.02
CA TYR A 441 21.00 3.30 13.24
C TYR A 441 20.40 2.47 14.39
N TYR A 442 19.09 2.22 14.38
CA TYR A 442 18.40 1.74 15.57
C TYR A 442 18.33 0.21 15.68
N PHE A 443 18.21 -0.25 16.93
CA PHE A 443 17.98 -1.64 17.29
C PHE A 443 16.73 -2.22 16.61
N ALA A 444 16.77 -3.53 16.33
CA ALA A 444 15.69 -4.24 15.62
C ALA A 444 14.31 -4.03 16.27
N ARG A 445 14.25 -4.01 17.61
CA ARG A 445 13.00 -3.83 18.37
C ARG A 445 12.33 -2.46 18.21
N TYR A 446 13.02 -1.48 17.63
CA TYR A 446 12.47 -0.16 17.33
C TYR A 446 11.96 -0.04 15.89
N VAL A 447 12.21 -1.06 15.06
CA VAL A 447 11.81 -1.08 13.65
C VAL A 447 10.48 -1.83 13.53
N ARG A 448 9.43 -1.24 14.10
CA ARG A 448 8.08 -1.80 14.17
C ARG A 448 7.03 -0.77 13.76
N ALA A 449 5.92 -1.24 13.18
CA ALA A 449 4.82 -0.38 12.77
C ALA A 449 4.24 0.43 13.94
N ALA A 450 4.18 -0.14 15.14
CA ALA A 450 3.64 0.53 16.34
C ALA A 450 4.66 1.43 17.06
N PHE A 451 5.97 1.26 16.87
CA PHE A 451 6.98 1.96 17.67
C PHE A 451 7.07 3.45 17.32
N ARG A 452 6.76 4.31 18.29
CA ARG A 452 6.53 5.74 18.12
C ARG A 452 7.42 6.56 19.05
N LEU A 453 8.05 7.59 18.49
CA LEU A 453 8.77 8.62 19.24
C LEU A 453 8.15 9.98 18.93
N GLN A 454 8.61 10.99 19.65
CA GLN A 454 8.32 12.38 19.32
C GLN A 454 9.56 13.23 19.54
N TYR A 455 9.66 14.32 18.80
CA TYR A 455 10.73 15.28 18.94
C TYR A 455 10.17 16.70 18.75
N LEU A 456 10.83 17.69 19.34
CA LEU A 456 10.52 19.09 19.09
C LEU A 456 10.70 19.43 17.59
N PRO A 457 9.87 20.31 17.01
CA PRO A 457 9.87 20.59 15.56
C PRO A 457 11.21 21.08 14.98
N GLY A 458 12.08 21.65 15.81
CA GLY A 458 13.41 22.16 15.41
C GLY A 458 14.54 21.13 15.48
N VAL A 459 14.27 19.89 15.91
CA VAL A 459 15.27 18.82 15.98
C VAL A 459 15.54 18.28 14.57
N ARG A 460 16.79 17.89 14.31
CA ARG A 460 17.22 17.19 13.09
C ARG A 460 18.23 16.11 13.43
N PHE A 461 18.23 15.03 12.68
CA PHE A 461 19.22 13.97 12.80
C PHE A 461 19.56 13.39 11.43
N ASP A 462 20.74 12.80 11.33
CA ASP A 462 21.24 12.05 10.16
C ASP A 462 20.49 10.75 9.82
N ARG A 463 19.33 10.59 10.44
CA ARG A 463 18.50 9.39 10.41
C ARG A 463 17.01 9.73 10.52
N LEU A 464 16.66 10.99 10.27
CA LEU A 464 15.31 11.53 10.36
C LEU A 464 15.01 12.34 9.10
N GLY A 465 14.09 11.82 8.31
CA GLY A 465 13.55 12.40 7.09
C GLY A 465 12.02 12.47 7.15
N PHE A 466 11.36 12.30 6.00
CA PHE A 466 9.91 12.36 5.91
C PHE A 466 9.40 11.77 4.59
N ARG A 467 8.10 11.53 4.53
CA ARG A 467 7.35 11.31 3.28
C ARG A 467 6.07 12.13 3.31
N CYS A 468 5.46 12.35 2.15
CA CYS A 468 4.32 13.25 2.03
C CYS A 468 3.04 12.57 1.54
N VAL A 469 1.92 13.20 1.87
CA VAL A 469 0.58 12.91 1.35
C VAL A 469 -0.01 14.12 0.64
N ILE A 470 -0.97 13.91 -0.25
CA ILE A 470 -1.79 14.99 -0.85
C ILE A 470 -2.86 15.45 0.16
N GLY A 471 -2.93 16.76 0.42
CA GLY A 471 -3.57 17.34 1.61
C GLY A 471 -5.08 17.58 1.60
N SER A 472 -5.80 17.36 0.50
CA SER A 472 -7.26 17.56 0.47
C SER A 472 -8.08 16.38 -0.06
N GLN A 473 -9.14 16.14 0.71
CA GLN A 473 -10.22 15.16 0.55
C GLN A 473 -10.91 15.27 -0.82
N GLY A 474 -11.11 14.12 -1.49
CA GLY A 474 -11.91 14.04 -2.72
C GLY A 474 -11.14 13.91 -4.04
N LYS A 475 -9.80 13.93 -4.04
CA LYS A 475 -8.97 13.64 -5.22
C LYS A 475 -8.61 12.15 -5.34
N GLY A 476 -9.54 11.29 -4.93
CA GLY A 476 -9.49 9.86 -5.21
C GLY A 476 -9.91 9.56 -6.65
N PRO A 477 -9.44 8.46 -7.25
CA PRO A 477 -9.84 8.01 -8.58
C PRO A 477 -11.26 7.41 -8.63
#